data_AF-A0A1E3YQZ7-F1
#
_entry.id   AF-A0A1E3YQZ7-F1
#
_cell.length_a   1.000
_cell.length_b   1.000
_cell.length_c   1.000
_cell.angle_alpha   90.00
_cell.angle_beta   90.00
_cell.angle_gamma   90.00
#
_symmetry.space_group_name_H-M   'P 1'
#
loop_
_entity.id
_entity.type
_entity.pdbx_description
1 polymer ?
#
loop_
_entity_poly.entity_id
_entity_poly.type
_entity_poly.pdbx_seq_one_letter_code
_entity_poly.pdbx_strand_id
1 'polypeptide(L)'
;MKTKKLTARERRLSREPRLLSCESVGLDRAVYNEALRFLFDRPVPEKGGQEWYWHLYEPEFEATPLQWTHIQTVLFANAGVDLAPYNDDQVGMGLNHVMSNNAGDIPHMVNDPYVPLADAMRMMRVLPTLWSDCIGPRLDTVHRKIGSCSDRLYFVSYMWFDVWPTFWNAKHIPEWQDAMWGVFCEMLAMPWREAQISALHGIGHEGARLNRPKELQAHMDAFIRQVKNDDELKTYAQAAARGMVQ
;
A
#
# COMPACT_ATOMS: atom_id res chain seq x y z
N MET A 1 19.17 -23.74 -30.19
CA MET A 1 19.19 -22.65 -29.19
C MET A 1 18.28 -23.04 -28.04
N LYS A 2 18.81 -23.20 -26.82
CA LYS A 2 17.99 -23.55 -25.65
C LYS A 2 17.28 -22.30 -25.13
N THR A 3 15.96 -22.30 -25.18
CA THR A 3 15.10 -21.25 -24.61
C THR A 3 15.35 -21.18 -23.10
N LYS A 4 15.93 -20.08 -22.62
CA LYS A 4 16.22 -19.86 -21.19
C LYS A 4 14.88 -19.77 -20.46
N LYS A 5 14.58 -20.72 -19.57
CA LYS A 5 13.37 -20.66 -18.72
C LYS A 5 13.51 -19.46 -17.77
N LEU A 6 12.66 -18.46 -17.93
CA LEU A 6 12.56 -17.33 -17.02
C LEU A 6 12.26 -17.85 -15.60
N THR A 7 12.98 -17.32 -14.62
CA THR A 7 12.74 -17.50 -13.18
C THR A 7 11.38 -16.92 -12.79
N ALA A 8 10.83 -17.30 -11.64
CA ALA A 8 9.57 -16.74 -11.15
C ALA A 8 9.64 -15.20 -10.99
N ARG A 9 10.82 -14.69 -10.62
CA ARG A 9 11.15 -13.25 -10.56
C ARG A 9 11.05 -12.62 -11.95
N GLU A 10 11.72 -13.19 -12.95
CA GLU A 10 11.70 -12.66 -14.32
C GLU A 10 10.30 -12.76 -14.97
N ARG A 11 9.50 -13.79 -14.66
CA ARG A 11 8.12 -13.90 -15.16
C ARG A 11 7.14 -12.90 -14.54
N ARG A 12 7.36 -12.52 -13.27
CA ARG A 12 6.57 -11.45 -12.62
C ARG A 12 6.96 -10.09 -13.17
N LEU A 13 8.26 -9.86 -13.39
CA LEU A 13 8.76 -8.62 -14.01
C LEU A 13 8.41 -8.51 -15.50
N SER A 14 8.22 -9.64 -16.21
CA SER A 14 7.86 -9.67 -17.63
C SER A 14 6.35 -9.69 -17.89
N ARG A 15 5.52 -9.63 -16.85
CA ARG A 15 4.07 -9.56 -17.03
C ARG A 15 3.76 -8.12 -17.43
N GLU A 16 3.24 -7.92 -18.64
CA GLU A 16 2.65 -6.62 -18.98
C GLU A 16 1.57 -6.30 -17.93
N PRO A 17 1.67 -5.16 -17.22
CA PRO A 17 0.65 -4.75 -16.28
C PRO A 17 -0.66 -4.65 -17.04
N ARG A 18 -1.68 -5.41 -16.62
CA ARG A 18 -3.05 -5.08 -17.05
C ARG A 18 -3.42 -3.81 -16.32
N LEU A 19 -3.10 -2.68 -16.93
CA LEU A 19 -3.45 -1.36 -16.40
C LEU A 19 -4.97 -1.32 -16.19
N LEU A 20 -5.38 -0.96 -14.98
CA LEU A 20 -6.79 -0.77 -14.67
C LEU A 20 -7.17 0.61 -15.20
N SER A 21 -8.12 0.67 -16.13
CA SER A 21 -8.51 1.94 -16.72
C SER A 21 -9.55 2.66 -15.86
N CYS A 22 -9.60 4.00 -15.93
CA CYS A 22 -10.58 4.80 -15.21
C CYS A 22 -12.02 4.40 -15.61
N GLU A 23 -12.23 4.11 -16.91
CA GLU A 23 -13.52 3.70 -17.45
C GLU A 23 -14.00 2.37 -16.87
N SER A 24 -13.08 1.46 -16.53
CA SER A 24 -13.41 0.15 -15.94
C SER A 24 -14.01 0.22 -14.53
N VAL A 25 -13.90 1.38 -13.88
CA VAL A 25 -14.53 1.68 -12.59
C VAL A 25 -15.54 2.83 -12.69
N GLY A 26 -15.80 3.36 -13.89
CA GLY A 26 -16.74 4.48 -14.07
C GLY A 26 -16.20 5.83 -13.61
N LEU A 27 -14.86 5.98 -13.54
CA LEU A 27 -14.20 7.24 -13.19
C LEU A 27 -13.84 8.01 -14.47
N ASP A 28 -14.15 9.31 -14.50
CA ASP A 28 -13.67 10.19 -15.56
C ASP A 28 -12.14 10.35 -15.48
N ARG A 29 -11.46 10.14 -16.60
CA ARG A 29 -10.01 10.29 -16.71
C ARG A 29 -9.53 11.71 -16.41
N ALA A 30 -10.32 12.74 -16.71
CA ALA A 30 -9.98 14.12 -16.36
C ALA A 30 -9.93 14.31 -14.84
N VAL A 31 -10.95 13.80 -14.13
CA VAL A 31 -11.02 13.82 -12.65
C VAL A 31 -9.84 13.06 -12.05
N TYR A 32 -9.50 11.89 -12.60
CA TYR A 32 -8.35 11.12 -12.15
C TYR A 32 -7.02 11.88 -12.31
N ASN A 33 -6.79 12.48 -13.47
CA ASN A 33 -5.56 13.24 -13.73
C ASN A 33 -5.45 14.48 -12.84
N GLU A 34 -6.57 15.15 -12.55
CA GLU A 34 -6.61 16.27 -11.62
C GLU A 34 -6.30 15.81 -10.19
N ALA A 35 -6.85 14.68 -9.76
CA ALA A 35 -6.53 14.08 -8.47
C ALA A 35 -5.03 13.73 -8.35
N LEU A 36 -4.41 13.19 -9.40
CA LEU A 36 -2.96 12.92 -9.39
C LEU A 36 -2.13 14.20 -9.19
N ARG A 37 -2.48 15.29 -9.88
CA ARG A 37 -1.80 16.58 -9.70
C ARG A 37 -2.03 17.12 -8.30
N PHE A 38 -3.27 17.06 -7.81
CA PHE A 38 -3.62 17.47 -6.45
C PHE A 38 -2.80 16.72 -5.39
N LEU A 39 -2.58 15.41 -5.57
CA LEU A 39 -1.84 14.59 -4.60
C LEU A 39 -0.32 14.73 -4.71
N PHE A 40 0.22 14.77 -5.93
CA PHE A 40 1.65 14.52 -6.17
C PHE A 40 2.38 15.67 -6.86
N ASP A 41 1.69 16.52 -7.64
CA ASP A 41 2.28 17.71 -8.27
C ASP A 41 2.29 18.89 -7.30
N ARG A 42 2.97 18.67 -6.16
CA ARG A 42 3.04 19.59 -5.03
C ARG A 42 4.48 19.92 -4.69
N PRO A 43 4.77 21.16 -4.25
CA PRO A 43 6.10 21.52 -3.80
C PRO A 43 6.45 20.72 -2.53
N VAL A 44 7.67 20.18 -2.48
CA VAL A 44 8.21 19.54 -1.29
C VAL A 44 8.82 20.64 -0.41
N PRO A 45 8.38 20.80 0.85
CA PRO A 45 8.93 21.83 1.72
C PRO A 45 10.38 21.51 2.08
N GLU A 46 11.18 22.56 2.29
CA GLU A 46 12.53 22.42 2.83
C GLU A 46 12.52 21.77 4.22
N LYS A 47 13.69 21.34 4.70
CA LYS A 47 13.82 20.64 5.98
C LYS A 47 13.22 21.47 7.14
N GLY A 48 12.20 20.92 7.79
CA GLY A 48 11.48 21.58 8.89
C GLY A 48 10.27 22.41 8.45
N GLY A 49 10.01 22.52 7.14
CA GLY A 49 8.80 23.11 6.60
C GLY A 49 7.60 22.16 6.69
N GLN A 50 6.41 22.76 6.69
CA GLN A 50 5.13 22.08 6.82
C GLN A 50 4.68 21.52 5.46
N GLU A 51 4.09 20.32 5.47
CA GLU A 51 3.57 19.69 4.26
C GLU A 51 2.31 20.40 3.74
N TRP A 52 2.07 20.32 2.43
CA TRP A 52 1.04 21.15 1.78
C TRP A 52 -0.35 20.94 2.38
N TYR A 53 -0.75 19.70 2.65
CA TYR A 53 -2.09 19.37 3.15
C TYR A 53 -2.37 19.88 4.58
N TRP A 54 -1.37 20.47 5.24
CA TRP A 54 -1.55 21.16 6.50
C TRP A 54 -1.71 22.68 6.36
N HIS A 55 -1.53 23.26 5.17
CA HIS A 55 -1.67 24.69 4.97
C HIS A 55 -3.16 25.08 4.94
N LEU A 56 -3.48 26.20 5.60
CA LEU A 56 -4.86 26.69 5.80
C LEU A 56 -5.57 27.12 4.50
N TYR A 57 -4.84 27.35 3.42
CA TYR A 57 -5.35 27.95 2.18
C TYR A 57 -5.11 27.06 0.96
N GLU A 58 -4.89 25.76 1.14
CA GLU A 58 -4.80 24.86 0.00
C GLU A 58 -6.16 24.70 -0.68
N PRO A 59 -6.20 24.72 -2.02
CA PRO A 59 -7.40 24.35 -2.76
C PRO A 59 -7.79 22.90 -2.41
N GLU A 60 -9.05 22.69 -2.07
CA GLU A 60 -9.62 21.36 -1.89
C GLU A 60 -9.89 20.70 -3.25
N PHE A 61 -9.76 19.37 -3.30
CA PHE A 61 -10.18 18.58 -4.45
C PHE A 61 -11.50 17.89 -4.14
N GLU A 62 -12.54 18.32 -4.84
CA GLU A 62 -13.91 17.83 -4.65
C GLU A 62 -14.13 16.52 -5.39
N ALA A 63 -14.27 15.44 -4.64
CA ALA A 63 -14.69 14.14 -5.16
C ALA A 63 -15.58 13.43 -4.16
N THR A 64 -16.61 12.76 -4.68
CA THR A 64 -17.49 11.91 -3.85
C THR A 64 -16.69 10.75 -3.22
N PRO A 65 -17.17 10.16 -2.12
CA PRO A 65 -16.52 8.99 -1.51
C PRO A 65 -16.30 7.82 -2.49
N LEU A 66 -17.25 7.60 -3.40
CA LEU A 66 -17.12 6.61 -4.47
C LEU A 66 -16.01 6.97 -5.46
N GLN A 67 -15.95 8.22 -5.92
CA GLN A 67 -14.88 8.68 -6.80
C GLN A 67 -13.52 8.57 -6.14
N TRP A 68 -13.37 8.93 -4.86
CA TRP A 68 -12.11 8.75 -4.13
C TRP A 68 -11.71 7.28 -4.02
N THR A 69 -12.66 6.37 -3.80
CA THR A 69 -12.42 4.92 -3.80
C THR A 69 -11.95 4.43 -5.18
N HIS A 70 -12.54 4.95 -6.26
CA HIS A 70 -12.10 4.64 -7.62
C HIS A 70 -10.74 5.25 -7.97
N ILE A 71 -10.46 6.48 -7.55
CA ILE A 71 -9.15 7.14 -7.70
C ILE A 71 -8.08 6.30 -7.04
N GLN A 72 -8.27 5.89 -5.77
CA GLN A 72 -7.33 5.02 -5.07
C GLN A 72 -7.16 3.67 -5.77
N THR A 73 -8.24 3.07 -6.27
CA THR A 73 -8.19 1.81 -7.02
C THR A 73 -7.32 1.93 -8.27
N VAL A 74 -7.53 2.97 -9.08
CA VAL A 74 -6.75 3.20 -10.32
C VAL A 74 -5.31 3.54 -9.97
N LEU A 75 -5.09 4.42 -8.98
CA LEU A 75 -3.77 4.80 -8.48
C LEU A 75 -2.96 3.58 -8.04
N PHE A 76 -3.50 2.72 -7.19
CA PHE A 76 -2.77 1.55 -6.71
C PHE A 76 -2.47 0.55 -7.83
N ALA A 77 -3.39 0.37 -8.77
CA ALA A 77 -3.23 -0.55 -9.89
C ALA A 77 -2.19 -0.07 -10.93
N ASN A 78 -1.95 1.24 -11.03
CA ASN A 78 -1.12 1.84 -12.08
C ASN A 78 0.06 2.66 -11.53
N ALA A 79 0.33 2.57 -10.22
CA ALA A 79 1.27 3.45 -9.51
C ALA A 79 2.66 3.51 -10.15
N GLY A 80 3.16 2.40 -10.71
CA GLY A 80 4.47 2.37 -11.36
C GLY A 80 4.57 3.29 -12.59
N VAL A 81 3.47 3.51 -13.31
CA VAL A 81 3.41 4.42 -14.46
C VAL A 81 3.01 5.82 -13.99
N ASP A 82 1.93 5.91 -13.23
CA ASP A 82 1.31 7.19 -12.89
C ASP A 82 2.18 8.00 -11.93
N LEU A 83 2.99 7.34 -11.10
CA LEU A 83 3.89 8.02 -10.15
C LEU A 83 5.32 8.20 -10.67
N ALA A 84 5.70 7.59 -11.80
CA ALA A 84 7.05 7.70 -12.37
C ALA A 84 7.57 9.14 -12.55
N PRO A 85 6.73 10.15 -12.88
CA PRO A 85 7.19 11.54 -13.01
C PRO A 85 7.58 12.21 -11.69
N TYR A 86 7.14 11.69 -10.54
CA TYR A 86 7.34 12.32 -9.23
C TYR A 86 8.51 11.71 -8.47
N ASN A 87 9.24 12.55 -7.73
CA ASN A 87 10.33 12.11 -6.86
C ASN A 87 9.80 11.41 -5.59
N ASP A 88 10.68 10.75 -4.84
CA ASP A 88 10.29 9.96 -3.66
C ASP A 88 9.68 10.81 -2.54
N ASP A 89 10.06 12.08 -2.40
CA ASP A 89 9.48 12.98 -1.42
C ASP A 89 8.05 13.38 -1.78
N GLN A 90 7.80 13.68 -3.06
CA GLN A 90 6.45 13.95 -3.58
C GLN A 90 5.55 12.72 -3.46
N VAL A 91 6.06 11.54 -3.82
CA VAL A 91 5.32 10.28 -3.70
C VAL A 91 5.02 9.97 -2.24
N GLY A 92 6.00 10.06 -1.35
CA GLY A 92 5.79 9.86 0.08
C GLY A 92 4.75 10.82 0.64
N MET A 93 4.84 12.11 0.33
CA MET A 93 3.88 13.11 0.81
C MET A 93 2.46 12.87 0.30
N GLY A 94 2.29 12.60 -1.00
CA GLY A 94 0.97 12.33 -1.59
C GLY A 94 0.36 11.03 -1.07
N LEU A 95 1.15 9.97 -0.92
CA LEU A 95 0.67 8.71 -0.34
C LEU A 95 0.32 8.86 1.14
N ASN A 96 1.02 9.70 1.91
CA ASN A 96 0.64 9.99 3.30
C ASN A 96 -0.77 10.59 3.37
N HIS A 97 -1.09 11.52 2.47
CA HIS A 97 -2.43 12.12 2.38
C HIS A 97 -3.51 11.11 1.97
N VAL A 98 -3.17 10.13 1.13
CA VAL A 98 -4.11 9.06 0.73
C VAL A 98 -4.40 8.09 1.89
N MET A 99 -3.40 7.75 2.71
CA MET A 99 -3.54 6.68 3.70
C MET A 99 -3.83 7.16 5.12
N SER A 100 -3.36 8.35 5.52
CA SER A 100 -3.33 8.77 6.93
C SER A 100 -4.50 9.68 7.26
N ASN A 101 -5.29 9.30 8.26
CA ASN A 101 -6.35 10.15 8.80
C ASN A 101 -5.84 11.42 9.48
N ASN A 102 -4.55 11.46 9.84
CA ASN A 102 -3.94 12.69 10.29
C ASN A 102 -3.77 13.65 9.11
N ALA A 103 -3.46 13.14 7.92
CA ALA A 103 -3.19 13.97 6.76
C ALA A 103 -4.46 14.41 6.00
N GLY A 104 -5.62 13.83 6.26
CA GLY A 104 -6.90 14.22 5.65
C GLY A 104 -7.95 13.11 5.70
N ASP A 105 -9.11 13.33 5.09
CA ASP A 105 -10.26 12.41 5.16
C ASP A 105 -10.30 11.35 4.03
N ILE A 106 -9.41 11.43 3.04
CA ILE A 106 -9.32 10.46 1.93
C ILE A 106 -9.37 8.98 2.38
N PRO A 107 -8.61 8.52 3.40
CA PRO A 107 -8.64 7.11 3.79
C PRO A 107 -9.99 6.67 4.40
N HIS A 108 -10.83 7.62 4.82
CA HIS A 108 -12.17 7.34 5.33
C HIS A 108 -13.23 7.19 4.22
N MET A 109 -12.97 7.68 3.01
CA MET A 109 -13.93 7.71 1.91
C MET A 109 -14.52 6.33 1.58
N VAL A 110 -13.71 5.27 1.67
CA VAL A 110 -14.18 3.91 1.41
C VAL A 110 -15.16 3.37 2.46
N ASN A 111 -15.19 3.97 3.65
CA ASN A 111 -16.09 3.54 4.72
C ASN A 111 -17.48 4.17 4.61
N ASP A 112 -17.67 5.12 3.69
CA ASP A 112 -18.94 5.78 3.47
C ASP A 112 -20.03 4.78 3.06
N PRO A 113 -21.25 4.84 3.63
CA PRO A 113 -22.33 3.90 3.33
C PRO A 113 -22.75 3.83 1.85
N TYR A 114 -22.45 4.87 1.07
CA TYR A 114 -22.75 4.92 -0.36
C TYR A 114 -21.68 4.26 -1.23
N VAL A 115 -20.54 3.85 -0.67
CA VAL A 115 -19.51 3.09 -1.39
C VAL A 115 -19.88 1.60 -1.38
N PRO A 116 -20.11 0.96 -2.54
CA PRO A 116 -20.40 -0.46 -2.57
C PRO A 116 -19.22 -1.27 -2.06
N LEU A 117 -19.50 -2.31 -1.25
CA LEU A 117 -18.48 -3.21 -0.72
C LEU A 117 -17.59 -3.81 -1.83
N ALA A 118 -18.15 -4.06 -3.02
CA ALA A 118 -17.41 -4.59 -4.16
C ALA A 118 -16.29 -3.63 -4.64
N ASP A 119 -16.57 -2.33 -4.69
CA ASP A 119 -15.58 -1.30 -5.04
C ASP A 119 -14.52 -1.16 -3.95
N ALA A 120 -14.97 -1.17 -2.69
CA ALA A 120 -14.13 -1.15 -1.51
C ALA A 120 -13.12 -2.33 -1.52
N MET A 121 -13.59 -3.55 -1.78
CA MET A 121 -12.73 -4.74 -1.90
C MET A 121 -11.84 -4.71 -3.15
N ARG A 122 -12.30 -4.11 -4.24
CA ARG A 122 -11.48 -3.94 -5.44
C ARG A 122 -10.26 -3.05 -5.14
N MET A 123 -10.48 -1.93 -4.46
CA MET A 123 -9.41 -1.02 -4.02
C MET A 123 -8.37 -1.74 -3.15
N MET A 124 -8.82 -2.53 -2.16
CA MET A 124 -7.91 -3.26 -1.28
C MET A 124 -7.06 -4.30 -2.03
N ARG A 125 -7.68 -5.05 -2.96
CA ARG A 125 -7.00 -6.12 -3.72
C ARG A 125 -5.92 -5.61 -4.66
N VAL A 126 -5.96 -4.34 -5.05
CA VAL A 126 -4.91 -3.74 -5.90
C VAL A 126 -3.78 -3.11 -5.10
N LEU A 127 -3.88 -3.00 -3.76
CA LEU A 127 -2.81 -2.48 -2.92
C LEU A 127 -1.45 -3.17 -3.14
N PRO A 128 -1.35 -4.50 -3.32
CA PRO A 128 -0.07 -5.14 -3.61
C PRO A 128 0.58 -4.63 -4.91
N THR A 129 -0.20 -4.11 -5.87
CA THR A 129 0.34 -3.55 -7.12
C THR A 129 1.06 -2.22 -6.87
N LEU A 130 0.56 -1.39 -5.95
CA LEU A 130 1.27 -0.18 -5.49
C LEU A 130 2.66 -0.53 -4.95
N TRP A 131 2.73 -1.62 -4.17
CA TRP A 131 3.98 -2.12 -3.62
C TRP A 131 4.91 -2.68 -4.69
N SER A 132 4.38 -3.49 -5.61
CA SER A 132 5.24 -4.15 -6.60
C SER A 132 5.78 -3.23 -7.67
N ASP A 133 4.96 -2.27 -8.09
CA ASP A 133 5.26 -1.50 -9.28
C ASP A 133 5.82 -0.11 -8.94
N CYS A 134 5.66 0.35 -7.69
CA CYS A 134 6.13 1.67 -7.25
C CYS A 134 6.98 1.64 -5.98
N ILE A 135 6.40 1.30 -4.82
CA ILE A 135 7.10 1.48 -3.53
C ILE A 135 8.32 0.58 -3.40
N GLY A 136 8.17 -0.71 -3.68
CA GLY A 136 9.24 -1.71 -3.59
C GLY A 136 10.47 -1.35 -4.41
N PRO A 137 10.34 -1.08 -5.72
CA PRO A 137 11.45 -0.65 -6.57
C PRO A 137 12.15 0.65 -6.12
N ARG A 138 11.40 1.64 -5.59
CA ARG A 138 11.97 2.90 -5.10
C ARG A 138 12.75 2.72 -3.80
N LEU A 139 12.30 1.81 -2.93
CA LEU A 139 12.93 1.53 -1.64
C LEU A 139 13.97 0.39 -1.68
N ASP A 140 14.22 -0.22 -2.84
CA ASP A 140 15.24 -1.28 -3.04
C ASP A 140 16.67 -0.71 -2.92
N THR A 141 16.99 -0.25 -1.72
CA THR A 141 18.26 0.36 -1.35
C THR A 141 19.00 -0.52 -0.34
N VAL A 142 20.17 -0.08 0.11
CA VAL A 142 20.99 -0.79 1.11
C VAL A 142 20.15 -1.17 2.31
N HIS A 143 20.35 -2.39 2.83
CA HIS A 143 19.67 -2.92 4.02
C HIS A 143 19.68 -1.88 5.17
N ARG A 144 18.49 -1.46 5.61
CA ARG A 144 18.29 -0.52 6.71
C ARG A 144 17.66 -1.22 7.90
N LYS A 145 17.98 -0.76 9.10
CA LYS A 145 17.31 -1.23 10.32
C LYS A 145 15.81 -0.88 10.24
N ILE A 146 14.95 -1.80 10.65
CA ILE A 146 13.49 -1.59 10.64
C ILE A 146 13.13 -0.38 11.51
N GLY A 147 12.32 0.54 10.98
CA GLY A 147 11.85 1.74 11.69
C GLY A 147 12.91 2.82 11.93
N SER A 148 14.09 2.70 11.32
CA SER A 148 15.20 3.63 11.59
C SER A 148 15.26 4.86 10.66
N CYS A 149 14.48 4.87 9.59
CA CYS A 149 14.55 5.89 8.56
C CYS A 149 13.36 6.85 8.65
N SER A 150 13.60 8.14 8.39
CA SER A 150 12.59 9.20 8.43
C SER A 150 12.31 9.82 7.06
N ASP A 151 12.85 9.25 5.98
CA ASP A 151 12.55 9.70 4.62
C ASP A 151 11.06 9.48 4.33
N ARG A 152 10.40 10.42 3.65
CA ARG A 152 8.93 10.46 3.51
C ARG A 152 8.34 9.17 2.95
N LEU A 153 8.92 8.65 1.86
CA LEU A 153 8.44 7.41 1.24
C LEU A 153 8.62 6.21 2.17
N TYR A 154 9.74 6.12 2.88
CA TYR A 154 9.98 5.05 3.86
C TYR A 154 8.98 5.13 5.01
N PHE A 155 8.78 6.32 5.58
CA PHE A 155 7.84 6.55 6.67
C PHE A 155 6.44 6.06 6.32
N VAL A 156 5.94 6.46 5.14
CA VAL A 156 4.61 6.04 4.67
C VAL A 156 4.53 4.53 4.47
N SER A 157 5.58 3.92 3.92
CA SER A 157 5.66 2.49 3.68
C SER A 157 5.63 1.68 4.99
N TYR A 158 6.31 2.17 6.02
CA TYR A 158 6.35 1.55 7.34
C TYR A 158 5.02 1.74 8.10
N MET A 159 4.51 2.98 8.15
CA MET A 159 3.35 3.36 8.95
C MET A 159 2.00 3.02 8.32
N TRP A 160 1.96 2.47 7.10
CA TRP A 160 0.73 2.29 6.34
C TRP A 160 -0.35 1.63 7.18
N PHE A 161 -0.07 0.48 7.80
CA PHE A 161 -1.10 -0.23 8.56
C PHE A 161 -1.36 0.32 9.98
N ASP A 162 -0.55 1.24 10.50
CA ASP A 162 -0.80 1.94 11.78
C ASP A 162 -1.89 3.01 11.64
N VAL A 163 -1.81 3.78 10.55
CA VAL A 163 -2.59 5.00 10.36
C VAL A 163 -3.65 4.87 9.28
N TRP A 164 -3.85 3.69 8.71
CA TRP A 164 -4.85 3.44 7.68
C TRP A 164 -6.18 3.02 8.31
N PRO A 165 -7.12 3.96 8.56
CA PRO A 165 -8.41 3.68 9.19
C PRO A 165 -9.38 2.91 8.28
N THR A 166 -8.97 2.67 7.05
CA THR A 166 -9.75 2.06 5.99
C THR A 166 -10.28 0.70 6.45
N PHE A 167 -11.57 0.46 6.21
CA PHE A 167 -12.30 -0.76 6.57
C PHE A 167 -12.56 -1.01 8.06
N TRP A 168 -12.44 -0.01 8.94
CA TRP A 168 -12.74 -0.20 10.37
C TRP A 168 -14.13 -0.80 10.63
N ASN A 169 -15.11 -0.46 9.79
CA ASN A 169 -16.49 -0.96 9.84
C ASN A 169 -16.70 -2.31 9.12
N ALA A 170 -15.71 -2.80 8.36
CA ALA A 170 -15.82 -4.00 7.53
C ALA A 170 -14.96 -5.19 8.03
N LYS A 171 -14.21 -5.03 9.12
CA LYS A 171 -13.30 -6.05 9.68
C LYS A 171 -13.95 -7.38 10.07
N HIS A 172 -15.27 -7.40 10.25
CA HIS A 172 -16.06 -8.59 10.57
C HIS A 172 -16.62 -9.30 9.32
N ILE A 173 -16.48 -8.70 8.14
CA ILE A 173 -17.03 -9.20 6.87
C ILE A 173 -16.06 -10.24 6.28
N PRO A 174 -16.51 -11.46 5.93
CA PRO A 174 -15.65 -12.50 5.36
C PRO A 174 -14.90 -12.04 4.09
N GLU A 175 -15.55 -11.27 3.22
CA GLU A 175 -14.94 -10.74 1.99
C GLU A 175 -13.74 -9.84 2.28
N TRP A 176 -13.80 -9.06 3.38
CA TRP A 176 -12.67 -8.25 3.84
C TRP A 176 -11.55 -9.15 4.38
N GLN A 177 -11.89 -10.14 5.22
CA GLN A 177 -10.91 -11.07 5.79
C GLN A 177 -10.13 -11.79 4.68
N ASP A 178 -10.83 -12.23 3.63
CA ASP A 178 -10.25 -12.92 2.49
C ASP A 178 -9.36 -12.01 1.66
N ALA A 179 -9.83 -10.80 1.35
CA ALA A 179 -9.08 -9.88 0.52
C ALA A 179 -7.85 -9.32 1.27
N MET A 180 -7.95 -9.00 2.56
CA MET A 180 -6.82 -8.55 3.38
C MET A 180 -5.79 -9.66 3.56
N TRP A 181 -6.24 -10.89 3.78
CA TRP A 181 -5.34 -12.06 3.79
C TRP A 181 -4.58 -12.21 2.47
N GLY A 182 -5.26 -12.02 1.34
CA GLY A 182 -4.65 -11.99 0.00
C GLY A 182 -3.57 -10.93 -0.12
N VAL A 183 -3.84 -9.70 0.30
CA VAL A 183 -2.88 -8.59 0.31
C VAL A 183 -1.60 -8.96 1.07
N PHE A 184 -1.74 -9.46 2.30
CA PHE A 184 -0.57 -9.85 3.10
C PHE A 184 0.24 -10.99 2.47
N CYS A 185 -0.44 -12.03 1.95
CA CYS A 185 0.23 -13.12 1.24
C CYS A 185 1.02 -12.63 0.02
N GLU A 186 0.42 -11.74 -0.77
CA GLU A 186 1.06 -11.21 -1.97
C GLU A 186 2.28 -10.37 -1.63
N MET A 187 2.16 -9.45 -0.66
CA MET A 187 3.25 -8.59 -0.21
C MET A 187 4.40 -9.37 0.45
N LEU A 188 4.11 -10.38 1.28
CA LEU A 188 5.15 -11.26 1.85
C LEU A 188 5.91 -12.04 0.77
N ALA A 189 5.23 -12.40 -0.33
CA ALA A 189 5.83 -13.13 -1.45
C ALA A 189 6.61 -12.22 -2.43
N MET A 190 6.69 -10.92 -2.17
CA MET A 190 7.46 -9.98 -2.97
C MET A 190 8.97 -10.07 -2.68
N PRO A 191 9.83 -9.70 -3.64
CA PRO A 191 11.28 -9.70 -3.44
C PRO A 191 11.80 -8.48 -2.66
N TRP A 192 10.95 -7.50 -2.33
CA TRP A 192 11.35 -6.28 -1.63
C TRP A 192 11.17 -6.44 -0.12
N ARG A 193 12.25 -6.19 0.62
CA ARG A 193 12.25 -6.29 2.08
C ARG A 193 11.22 -5.37 2.72
N GLU A 194 11.07 -4.14 2.23
CA GLU A 194 10.14 -3.17 2.80
C GLU A 194 8.66 -3.55 2.58
N ALA A 195 8.34 -4.20 1.47
CA ALA A 195 7.00 -4.77 1.26
C ALA A 195 6.71 -5.89 2.26
N GLN A 196 7.70 -6.73 2.56
CA GLN A 196 7.59 -7.78 3.58
C GLN A 196 7.43 -7.16 4.97
N ILE A 197 8.23 -6.15 5.33
CA ILE A 197 8.12 -5.46 6.61
C ILE A 197 6.73 -4.84 6.79
N SER A 198 6.23 -4.12 5.79
CA SER A 198 4.90 -3.52 5.85
C SER A 198 3.79 -4.58 5.99
N ALA A 199 3.89 -5.69 5.25
CA ALA A 199 2.94 -6.81 5.39
C ALA A 199 2.99 -7.43 6.80
N LEU A 200 4.19 -7.64 7.36
CA LEU A 200 4.36 -8.14 8.72
C LEU A 200 3.77 -7.17 9.74
N HIS A 201 3.99 -5.87 9.55
CA HIS A 201 3.42 -4.82 10.39
C HIS A 201 1.88 -4.90 10.37
N GLY A 202 1.28 -4.96 9.17
CA GLY A 202 -0.16 -5.14 9.01
C GLY A 202 -0.71 -6.44 9.60
N ILE A 203 0.00 -7.56 9.47
CA ILE A 203 -0.36 -8.83 10.11
C ILE A 203 -0.35 -8.69 11.64
N GLY A 204 0.61 -7.94 12.19
CA GLY A 204 0.66 -7.65 13.62
C GLY A 204 -0.60 -6.94 14.14
N HIS A 205 -1.11 -5.94 13.40
CA HIS A 205 -2.30 -5.18 13.78
C HIS A 205 -3.63 -5.89 13.47
N GLU A 206 -3.69 -6.60 12.34
CA GLU A 206 -4.95 -7.08 11.78
C GLU A 206 -5.10 -8.60 11.79
N GLY A 207 -4.03 -9.37 12.03
CA GLY A 207 -4.01 -10.82 11.89
C GLY A 207 -5.08 -11.55 12.70
N ALA A 208 -5.35 -11.09 13.92
CA ALA A 208 -6.40 -11.64 14.78
C ALA A 208 -7.81 -11.45 14.19
N ARG A 209 -8.02 -10.43 13.36
CA ARG A 209 -9.32 -10.10 12.74
C ARG A 209 -9.58 -10.88 11.44
N LEU A 210 -8.57 -11.54 10.89
CA LEU A 210 -8.71 -12.34 9.67
C LEU A 210 -9.46 -13.67 9.88
N ASN A 211 -9.72 -14.07 11.12
CA ASN A 211 -10.42 -15.31 11.49
C ASN A 211 -9.79 -16.59 10.87
N ARG A 212 -8.46 -16.60 10.72
CA ARG A 212 -7.67 -17.66 10.04
C ARG A 212 -6.40 -18.04 10.83
N PRO A 213 -6.50 -18.38 12.13
CA PRO A 213 -5.33 -18.49 13.00
C PRO A 213 -4.36 -19.62 12.59
N LYS A 214 -4.87 -20.75 12.07
CA LYS A 214 -4.04 -21.89 11.67
C LYS A 214 -3.28 -21.60 10.38
N GLU A 215 -3.97 -21.00 9.41
CA GLU A 215 -3.41 -20.61 8.12
C GLU A 215 -2.36 -19.50 8.29
N LEU A 216 -2.66 -18.50 9.13
CA LEU A 216 -1.70 -17.44 9.47
C LEU A 216 -0.45 -18.03 10.10
N GLN A 217 -0.58 -18.86 11.15
CA GLN A 217 0.58 -19.47 11.80
C GLN A 217 1.41 -20.30 10.82
N ALA A 218 0.78 -21.16 10.01
CA ALA A 218 1.48 -21.99 9.04
C ALA A 218 2.22 -21.16 7.97
N HIS A 219 1.60 -20.06 7.52
CA HIS A 219 2.21 -19.15 6.54
C HIS A 219 3.40 -18.40 7.14
N MET A 220 3.25 -17.87 8.36
CA MET A 220 4.33 -17.19 9.08
C MET A 220 5.52 -18.11 9.34
N ASP A 221 5.27 -19.35 9.77
CA ASP A 221 6.31 -20.36 9.97
C ASP A 221 7.04 -20.67 8.66
N ALA A 222 6.32 -20.74 7.53
CA ALA A 222 6.91 -20.97 6.22
C ALA A 222 7.76 -19.77 5.77
N PHE A 223 7.26 -18.54 5.96
CA PHE A 223 8.01 -17.32 5.66
C PHE A 223 9.30 -17.24 6.46
N ILE A 224 9.26 -17.43 7.79
CA ILE A 224 10.44 -17.39 8.66
C ILE A 224 11.51 -18.40 8.23
N ARG A 225 11.11 -19.62 7.80
CA ARG A 225 12.04 -20.63 7.27
C ARG A 225 12.66 -20.23 5.93
N GLN A 226 11.99 -19.40 5.13
CA GLN A 226 12.45 -18.95 3.82
C GLN A 226 13.40 -17.76 3.91
N VAL A 227 13.27 -16.90 4.93
CA VAL A 227 14.16 -15.76 5.13
C VAL A 227 15.59 -16.24 5.42
N LYS A 228 16.54 -15.82 4.56
CA LYS A 228 17.97 -16.16 4.69
C LYS A 228 18.77 -14.91 5.02
N ASN A 229 19.69 -15.03 5.98
CA ASN A 229 20.66 -13.99 6.34
C ASN A 229 20.05 -12.63 6.73
N ASP A 230 18.82 -12.61 7.26
CA ASP A 230 18.15 -11.41 7.77
C ASP A 230 17.44 -11.76 9.08
N ASP A 231 18.20 -11.76 10.17
CA ASP A 231 17.69 -12.15 11.48
C ASP A 231 16.79 -11.09 12.10
N GLU A 232 16.94 -9.82 11.70
CA GLU A 232 16.02 -8.75 12.07
C GLU A 232 14.63 -9.01 11.49
N LEU A 233 14.53 -9.32 10.20
CA LEU A 233 13.25 -9.64 9.55
C LEU A 233 12.60 -10.91 10.13
N LYS A 234 13.39 -11.94 10.47
CA LYS A 234 12.85 -13.13 11.17
C LYS A 234 12.28 -12.78 12.54
N THR A 235 13.01 -11.97 13.31
CA THR A 235 12.59 -11.54 14.65
C THR A 235 11.31 -10.73 14.56
N TYR A 236 11.23 -9.83 13.58
CA TYR A 236 10.05 -9.04 13.29
C TYR A 236 8.86 -9.92 12.87
N ALA A 237 9.07 -10.92 12.01
CA ALA A 237 8.04 -11.88 11.62
C ALA A 237 7.50 -12.70 12.80
N GLN A 238 8.38 -13.13 13.72
CA GLN A 238 7.96 -13.82 14.96
C GLN A 238 7.16 -12.91 15.90
N ALA A 239 7.45 -11.62 15.92
CA ALA A 239 6.72 -10.64 16.70
C ALA A 239 5.34 -10.36 16.08
N ALA A 240 5.30 -10.11 14.77
CA ALA A 240 4.08 -9.95 13.98
C ALA A 240 3.11 -11.13 14.10
N ALA A 241 3.60 -12.38 14.03
CA ALA A 241 2.78 -13.57 14.19
C ALA A 241 2.06 -13.65 15.56
N ARG A 242 2.57 -12.93 16.57
CA ARG A 242 2.00 -12.84 17.92
C ARG A 242 1.22 -11.55 18.16
N GLY A 243 1.01 -10.73 17.12
CA GLY A 243 0.38 -9.41 17.24
C GLY A 243 1.23 -8.39 17.99
N MET A 244 2.56 -8.56 18.01
CA MET A 244 3.49 -7.67 18.70
C MET A 244 4.31 -6.88 17.68
N VAL A 245 3.74 -5.77 17.20
CA VAL A 245 4.41 -4.80 16.33
C VAL A 245 4.35 -3.42 16.98
N GLN A 246 5.31 -2.55 16.64
CA GLN A 246 5.43 -1.18 17.17
C GLN A 246 5.67 -0.19 16.04
#